data_AF-A0AAE3UD83-F1
#
_entry.id   AF-A0AAE3UD83-F1
#
_cell.length_a   1.000
_cell.length_b   1.000
_cell.length_c   1.000
_cell.angle_alpha   90.00
_cell.angle_beta   90.00
_cell.angle_gamma   90.00
#
_symmetry.space_group_name_H-M   'P 1'
#
loop_
_entity.id
_entity.type
_entity.pdbx_description
1 polymer ?
#
loop_
_entity_poly.entity_id
_entity_poly.type
_entity_poly.pdbx_seq_one_letter_code
_entity_poly.pdbx_strand_id
1 'polypeptide(L)'
;MAQLSIFQEQKNPAVRMHNNIVWARFPYLEESEMKIFLLMFAHLPWNIEELPVCRIAVKDVIPYHSGERYPRIKQACRELKRKFDSVEINRLVNGKEGFRLISAISFIDYLDGNDFIEAKFSEEIKPYLIQMKGNFTTVELFELFSLKTSGAMRFYIMIKSCIDAGIHFRDTLDNIRGMFFGKEEKYEEYKVFKRDFLLRHQKALENTLSAFEFEEHKKGKTVVELTFKPLKKASDRYNLPTLLEKQLKSYNVNLATVVKLITANEVEEEYVAFVLKHTAAENSSKKSNKKLDGGYILNRLKDKSLYQAYLDSVNPSLPMAEEVEPATKKKNSRQASSPTPSATITYKEQEVLLMYQDAQKRRGYAHDLEQYMEEIFLSNGFIKVLDGKQFYLVKSN
;
A
#
# COMPACT_ATOMS: atom_id res chain seq x y z
N MET A 1 13.61 -21.09 3.24
CA MET A 1 12.18 -20.73 3.14
C MET A 1 12.09 -19.35 2.52
N ALA A 2 11.25 -19.13 1.50
CA ALA A 2 11.09 -17.81 0.89
C ALA A 2 10.32 -16.88 1.84
N GLN A 3 10.82 -15.67 2.09
CA GLN A 3 10.08 -14.67 2.86
C GLN A 3 8.90 -14.16 2.03
N LEU A 4 7.72 -14.11 2.64
CA LEU A 4 6.53 -13.52 2.04
C LEU A 4 6.70 -12.00 1.93
N SER A 5 6.11 -11.43 0.88
CA SER A 5 6.16 -9.98 0.65
C SER A 5 5.26 -9.28 1.66
N ILE A 6 5.68 -8.14 2.20
CA ILE A 6 4.80 -7.31 3.04
C ILE A 6 3.55 -6.86 2.27
N PHE A 7 3.67 -6.70 0.95
CA PHE A 7 2.55 -6.35 0.05
C PHE A 7 1.60 -7.51 -0.23
N GLN A 8 1.99 -8.74 0.10
CA GLN A 8 1.12 -9.93 0.03
C GLN A 8 0.49 -10.25 1.38
N GLU A 9 1.16 -9.91 2.48
CA GLU A 9 0.68 -10.14 3.84
C GLU A 9 -0.31 -9.06 4.30
N GLN A 10 -0.11 -7.82 3.86
CA GLN A 10 -0.90 -6.67 4.30
C GLN A 10 -1.64 -6.05 3.11
N LYS A 11 -2.94 -5.79 3.30
CA LYS A 11 -3.79 -5.16 2.27
C LYS A 11 -3.35 -3.75 1.91
N ASN A 12 -2.82 -3.00 2.89
CA ASN A 12 -2.30 -1.65 2.70
C ASN A 12 -1.13 -1.44 3.67
N PRO A 13 0.09 -1.89 3.30
CA PRO A 13 1.24 -1.76 4.17
C PRO A 13 1.68 -0.30 4.21
N ALA A 14 1.87 0.23 5.41
CA ALA A 14 2.23 1.62 5.64
C ALA A 14 3.55 1.74 6.38
N VAL A 15 4.28 2.80 6.09
CA VAL A 15 5.40 3.26 6.90
C VAL A 15 4.94 4.37 7.81
N ARG A 16 5.36 4.31 9.08
CA ARG A 16 5.07 5.34 10.08
C ARG A 16 6.38 5.86 10.65
N MET A 17 6.60 7.17 10.53
CA MET A 17 7.83 7.83 10.96
C MET A 17 7.49 9.05 11.81
N HIS A 18 8.24 9.27 12.89
CA HIS A 18 8.09 10.49 13.67
C HIS A 18 8.52 11.71 12.84
N ASN A 19 7.85 12.85 12.96
CA ASN A 19 8.15 14.02 12.11
C ASN A 19 9.60 14.52 12.27
N ASN A 20 10.17 14.40 13.48
CA ASN A 20 11.60 14.69 13.70
C ASN A 20 12.52 13.81 12.83
N ILE A 21 12.14 12.57 12.56
CA ILE A 21 12.88 11.65 11.68
C ILE A 21 12.65 12.06 10.22
N VAL A 22 11.42 12.41 9.85
CA VAL A 22 11.08 12.87 8.49
C VAL A 22 11.89 14.11 8.10
N TRP A 23 12.04 15.06 9.02
CA TRP A 23 12.77 16.31 8.81
C TRP A 23 14.26 16.23 9.19
N ALA A 24 14.73 15.08 9.67
CA ALA A 24 16.12 14.90 10.07
C ALA A 24 17.08 15.03 8.88
N ARG A 25 18.33 15.39 9.17
CA ARG A 25 19.45 15.29 8.21
C ARG A 25 19.83 13.81 8.09
N PHE A 26 19.57 13.20 6.94
CA PHE A 26 20.04 11.85 6.63
C PHE A 26 21.13 11.88 5.55
N PRO A 27 22.01 10.87 5.54
CA PRO A 27 22.85 10.63 4.37
C PRO A 27 22.01 10.48 3.11
N TYR A 28 22.58 10.82 1.96
CA TYR A 28 21.91 10.58 0.69
C TYR A 28 21.79 9.08 0.45
N LEU A 29 20.57 8.62 0.24
CA LEU A 29 20.28 7.21 -0.06
C LEU A 29 19.97 7.03 -1.54
N GLU A 30 20.43 5.92 -2.11
CA GLU A 30 19.92 5.44 -3.39
C GLU A 30 18.53 4.81 -3.23
N GLU A 31 17.85 4.51 -4.34
CA GLU A 31 16.48 3.99 -4.31
C GLU A 31 16.37 2.69 -3.49
N SER A 32 17.25 1.72 -3.72
CA SER A 32 17.22 0.43 -3.02
C SER A 32 17.53 0.58 -1.53
N GLU A 33 18.51 1.43 -1.18
CA GLU A 33 18.85 1.74 0.21
C GLU A 33 17.68 2.40 0.94
N MET A 34 17.01 3.37 0.29
CA MET A 34 15.84 4.06 0.84
C MET A 34 14.68 3.08 1.04
N LYS A 35 14.42 2.19 0.08
CA LYS A 35 13.37 1.16 0.21
C LYS A 35 13.65 0.20 1.37
N ILE A 36 14.88 -0.27 1.53
CA ILE A 36 15.27 -1.11 2.68
C ILE A 36 15.02 -0.34 3.98
N PHE A 37 15.49 0.90 4.08
CA PHE A 37 15.31 1.75 5.26
C PHE A 37 13.82 1.96 5.61
N LEU A 38 12.98 2.26 4.62
CA LEU A 38 11.54 2.44 4.81
C LEU A 38 10.84 1.13 5.21
N LEU A 39 11.26 0.00 4.64
CA LEU A 39 10.74 -1.32 5.05
C LEU A 39 11.12 -1.64 6.49
N MET A 40 12.32 -1.27 6.96
CA MET A 40 12.66 -1.41 8.38
C MET A 40 11.67 -0.63 9.27
N PHE A 41 11.29 0.60 8.90
CA PHE A 41 10.26 1.35 9.63
C PHE A 41 8.87 0.69 9.55
N ALA A 42 8.50 0.12 8.41
CA ALA A 42 7.21 -0.56 8.24
C ALA A 42 7.07 -1.83 9.11
N HIS A 43 8.19 -2.43 9.51
CA HIS A 43 8.21 -3.58 10.44
C HIS A 43 8.17 -3.17 11.92
N LEU A 44 8.24 -1.87 12.24
CA LEU A 44 8.17 -1.42 13.62
C LEU A 44 6.72 -1.49 14.15
N PRO A 45 6.49 -2.11 15.31
CA PRO A 45 5.16 -2.17 15.91
C PRO A 45 4.67 -0.80 16.40
N TRP A 46 3.37 -0.71 16.70
CA TRP A 46 2.77 0.50 17.24
C TRP A 46 3.42 0.96 18.55
N ASN A 47 3.63 0.00 19.46
CA ASN A 47 4.30 0.17 20.73
C ASN A 47 5.62 -0.62 20.69
N ILE A 48 6.74 0.08 20.72
CA ILE A 48 8.07 -0.54 20.61
C ILE A 48 8.60 -0.78 22.02
N GLU A 49 8.34 -1.96 22.57
CA GLU A 49 8.99 -2.41 23.81
C GLU A 49 10.41 -2.91 23.54
N GLU A 50 10.60 -3.61 22.43
CA GLU A 50 11.87 -4.10 21.91
C GLU A 50 11.94 -3.86 20.40
N LEU A 51 13.13 -3.56 19.88
CA LEU A 51 13.32 -3.40 18.44
C LEU A 51 13.38 -4.78 17.76
N PRO A 52 12.47 -5.06 16.80
CA PRO A 52 12.42 -6.35 16.13
C PRO A 52 13.55 -6.49 15.11
N VAL A 53 13.93 -7.74 14.82
CA VAL A 53 14.65 -8.08 13.58
C VAL A 53 13.66 -7.97 12.43
N CYS A 54 13.93 -7.05 11.51
CA CYS A 54 13.09 -6.81 10.33
C CYS A 54 13.53 -7.77 9.23
N ARG A 55 12.63 -8.66 8.80
CA ARG A 55 12.90 -9.58 7.68
C ARG A 55 12.22 -9.08 6.42
N ILE A 56 13.02 -8.52 5.52
CA ILE A 56 12.55 -7.80 4.34
C ILE A 56 12.71 -8.68 3.10
N ALA A 57 11.64 -8.95 2.36
CA ALA A 57 11.74 -9.71 1.13
C ALA A 57 12.49 -8.91 0.04
N VAL A 58 13.44 -9.55 -0.66
CA VAL A 58 14.23 -8.91 -1.72
C VAL A 58 13.35 -8.37 -2.84
N LYS A 59 12.25 -9.07 -3.15
CA LYS A 59 11.23 -8.63 -4.13
C LYS A 59 10.52 -7.32 -3.75
N ASP A 60 10.48 -6.95 -2.47
CA ASP A 60 9.85 -5.71 -2.02
C ASP A 60 10.76 -4.51 -2.27
N VAL A 61 12.07 -4.73 -2.38
CA VAL A 61 13.06 -3.71 -2.73
C VAL A 61 13.21 -3.61 -4.25
N ILE A 62 13.42 -4.75 -4.91
CA ILE A 62 13.58 -4.87 -6.36
C ILE A 62 12.63 -5.97 -6.89
N PRO A 63 11.51 -5.61 -7.54
CA PRO A 63 10.42 -6.56 -7.85
C PRO A 63 10.77 -7.58 -8.94
N TYR A 64 11.71 -7.28 -9.83
CA TYR A 64 12.04 -8.13 -10.97
C TYR A 64 13.35 -8.89 -10.78
N HIS A 65 13.39 -10.12 -11.28
CA HIS A 65 14.58 -10.96 -11.31
C HIS A 65 15.43 -10.58 -12.53
N SER A 66 16.23 -9.52 -12.40
CA SER A 66 17.36 -9.31 -13.32
C SER A 66 18.60 -10.02 -12.78
N GLY A 67 19.53 -10.42 -13.65
CA GLY A 67 20.80 -11.02 -13.22
C GLY A 67 21.63 -10.11 -12.29
N GLU A 68 21.35 -8.79 -12.31
CA GLU A 68 21.99 -7.80 -11.45
C GLU A 68 21.28 -7.57 -10.11
N ARG A 69 20.14 -8.23 -9.83
CA ARG A 69 19.35 -8.00 -8.61
C ARG A 69 20.16 -8.24 -7.35
N TYR A 70 20.74 -9.43 -7.21
CA TYR A 70 21.45 -9.82 -5.99
C TYR A 70 22.71 -8.97 -5.72
N PRO A 71 23.57 -8.67 -6.72
CA PRO A 71 24.67 -7.71 -6.54
C PRO A 71 24.19 -6.32 -6.09
N ARG A 72 23.09 -5.81 -6.68
CA ARG A 72 22.53 -4.49 -6.31
C ARG A 72 22.01 -4.48 -4.88
N ILE A 73 21.30 -5.52 -4.44
CA ILE A 73 20.84 -5.67 -3.05
C ILE A 73 22.02 -5.72 -2.09
N LYS A 74 23.02 -6.57 -2.38
CA LYS A 74 24.22 -6.70 -1.55
C LYS A 74 24.93 -5.36 -1.38
N GLN A 75 25.06 -4.59 -2.47
CA GLN A 75 25.65 -3.26 -2.43
C GLN A 75 24.78 -2.28 -1.64
N ALA A 76 23.46 -2.28 -1.84
CA ALA A 76 22.53 -1.44 -1.09
C ALA A 76 22.58 -1.72 0.43
N CYS A 77 22.65 -2.99 0.85
CA CYS A 77 22.81 -3.36 2.26
C CYS A 77 24.12 -2.80 2.85
N ARG A 78 25.24 -2.96 2.13
CA ARG A 78 26.56 -2.46 2.57
C ARG A 78 26.58 -0.94 2.72
N GLU A 79 26.11 -0.23 1.70
CA GLU A 79 26.09 1.23 1.70
C GLU A 79 25.12 1.79 2.74
N LEU A 80 23.94 1.19 2.88
CA LEU A 80 22.98 1.59 3.90
C LEU A 80 23.59 1.46 5.31
N LYS A 81 24.20 0.30 5.63
CA LYS A 81 24.87 0.12 6.92
C LYS A 81 25.99 1.15 7.12
N ARG A 82 26.86 1.33 6.12
CA ARG A 82 27.97 2.28 6.17
C ARG A 82 27.48 3.71 6.44
N LYS A 83 26.44 4.16 5.74
CA LYS A 83 25.88 5.51 5.85
C LYS A 83 25.23 5.78 7.21
N PHE A 84 24.71 4.76 7.87
CA PHE A 84 24.08 4.85 9.20
C PHE A 84 24.96 4.36 10.35
N ASP A 85 26.25 4.08 10.11
CA ASP A 85 27.19 3.61 11.12
C ASP A 85 27.63 4.74 12.09
N SER A 86 27.61 5.99 11.63
CA SER A 86 28.06 7.16 12.40
C SER A 86 27.09 8.33 12.25
N VAL A 87 25.90 8.19 12.81
CA VAL A 87 24.88 9.25 12.88
C VAL A 87 25.20 10.19 14.03
N GLU A 88 25.33 11.47 13.73
CA GLU A 88 25.60 12.52 14.70
C GLU A 88 24.32 13.07 15.32
N ILE A 89 24.25 13.04 16.64
CA ILE A 89 23.16 13.61 17.43
C ILE A 89 23.73 14.77 18.23
N ASN A 90 23.28 15.98 17.90
CA ASN A 90 23.62 17.18 18.65
C ASN A 90 23.06 17.10 20.07
N ARG A 91 23.86 17.59 21.02
CA ARG A 91 23.54 17.61 22.45
C ARG A 91 23.92 18.95 23.04
N LEU A 92 23.05 19.43 23.93
CA LEU A 92 23.34 20.53 24.83
C LEU A 92 23.41 19.96 26.24
N VAL A 93 24.59 20.03 26.87
CA VAL A 93 24.81 19.53 28.23
C VAL A 93 25.47 20.63 29.03
N ASN A 94 24.80 21.09 30.10
CA ASN A 94 25.30 22.16 30.97
C ASN A 94 25.67 23.43 30.19
N GLY A 95 24.86 23.82 29.20
CA GLY A 95 25.10 24.99 28.36
C GLY A 95 26.25 24.85 27.36
N LYS A 96 26.89 23.67 27.26
CA LYS A 96 27.92 23.37 26.27
C LYS A 96 27.33 22.54 25.13
N GLU A 97 27.53 23.02 23.92
CA GLU A 97 27.22 22.28 22.70
C GLU A 97 28.23 21.14 22.53
N GLY A 98 27.72 19.99 22.09
CA GLY A 98 28.50 18.84 21.73
C GLY A 98 27.69 17.88 20.88
N PHE A 99 28.25 16.73 20.56
CA PHE A 99 27.57 15.72 19.77
C PHE A 99 27.83 14.32 20.33
N ARG A 100 26.96 13.38 19.95
CA ARG A 100 27.15 11.94 20.15
C ARG A 100 27.06 11.27 18.78
N LEU A 101 28.02 10.42 18.47
CA LEU A 101 27.94 9.52 17.30
C LEU A 101 27.31 8.20 17.73
N ILE A 102 26.33 7.73 16.98
CA ILE A 102 25.70 6.43 17.16
C ILE A 102 25.61 5.69 15.83
N SER A 103 25.68 4.35 15.86
CA SER A 103 25.19 3.55 14.74
C SER A 103 23.67 3.49 14.87
N ALA A 104 22.92 3.85 13.83
CA ALA A 104 21.45 3.77 13.85
C ALA A 104 20.94 2.38 13.45
N ILE A 105 21.74 1.62 12.69
CA ILE A 105 21.43 0.26 12.28
C ILE A 105 22.43 -0.68 12.96
N SER A 106 21.93 -1.61 13.78
CA SER A 106 22.76 -2.57 14.51
C SER A 106 23.46 -3.51 13.53
N PHE A 107 22.67 -4.19 12.68
CA PHE A 107 23.19 -5.08 11.65
C PHE A 107 22.29 -5.07 10.41
N ILE A 108 22.86 -5.47 9.28
CA ILE A 108 22.16 -5.85 8.05
C ILE A 108 22.83 -7.12 7.54
N ASP A 109 22.09 -8.22 7.53
CA ASP A 109 22.52 -9.52 7.04
C ASP A 109 21.83 -9.82 5.72
N TYR A 110 22.65 -10.16 4.73
CA TYR A 110 22.20 -10.62 3.43
C TYR A 110 23.11 -11.74 2.95
N LEU A 111 22.53 -12.92 2.74
CA LEU A 111 23.22 -14.09 2.22
C LEU A 111 22.93 -14.22 0.72
N ASP A 112 23.98 -14.48 -0.06
CA ASP A 112 23.83 -14.65 -1.51
C ASP A 112 22.89 -15.84 -1.79
N GLY A 113 21.88 -15.62 -2.65
CA GLY A 113 20.86 -16.62 -2.95
C GLY A 113 19.67 -16.64 -1.99
N ASN A 114 19.69 -15.88 -0.89
CA ASN A 114 18.50 -15.67 -0.09
C ASN A 114 17.56 -14.66 -0.75
N ASP A 115 16.25 -14.89 -0.59
CA ASP A 115 15.20 -13.99 -1.06
C ASP A 115 14.79 -12.95 -0.01
N PHE A 116 15.59 -12.76 1.04
CA PHE A 116 15.33 -11.78 2.09
C PHE A 116 16.61 -11.17 2.66
N ILE A 117 16.43 -10.02 3.31
CA ILE A 117 17.42 -9.27 4.09
C ILE A 117 16.93 -9.28 5.54
N GLU A 118 17.84 -9.48 6.50
CA GLU A 118 17.56 -9.26 7.91
C GLU A 118 18.26 -7.98 8.37
N ALA A 119 17.54 -7.09 9.02
CA ALA A 119 18.10 -5.84 9.53
C ALA A 119 17.48 -5.47 10.87
N LYS A 120 18.26 -4.84 11.75
CA LYS A 120 17.76 -4.39 13.06
C LYS A 120 18.24 -2.97 13.34
N PHE A 121 17.34 -2.09 13.77
CA PHE A 121 17.71 -0.78 14.32
C PHE A 121 18.50 -0.95 15.62
N SER A 122 19.39 -0.01 15.89
CA SER A 122 20.17 -0.02 17.14
C SER A 122 19.33 0.42 18.35
N GLU A 123 19.66 -0.05 19.55
CA GLU A 123 18.95 0.40 20.76
C GLU A 123 19.21 1.90 21.04
N GLU A 124 20.31 2.44 20.54
CA GLU A 124 20.67 3.86 20.62
C GLU A 124 19.71 4.76 19.84
N ILE A 125 19.13 4.28 18.73
CA ILE A 125 18.16 5.06 17.95
C ILE A 125 16.73 4.92 18.50
N LYS A 126 16.47 3.89 19.31
CA LYS A 126 15.13 3.60 19.89
C LYS A 126 14.44 4.82 20.52
N PRO A 127 15.10 5.67 21.34
CA PRO A 127 14.45 6.84 21.93
C PRO A 127 13.96 7.87 20.89
N TYR A 128 14.53 7.85 19.69
CA TYR A 128 14.15 8.72 18.57
C TYR A 128 13.05 8.09 17.71
N LEU A 129 12.92 6.75 17.72
CA LEU A 129 11.83 6.01 17.07
C LEU A 129 10.50 6.08 17.87
N ILE A 130 10.58 6.19 19.20
CA ILE A 130 9.44 5.99 20.14
C ILE A 130 8.71 7.29 20.54
N GLN A 131 9.05 8.45 19.99
CA GLN A 131 8.54 9.71 20.55
C GLN A 131 7.01 9.89 20.48
N MET A 132 6.48 10.57 21.51
CA MET A 132 5.11 10.65 22.02
C MET A 132 3.95 10.72 20.99
N LYS A 133 2.76 10.27 21.43
CA LYS A 133 1.47 10.38 20.73
C LYS A 133 1.30 11.76 20.07
N GLY A 134 1.11 11.79 18.75
CA GLY A 134 0.63 12.96 18.01
C GLY A 134 1.54 13.54 16.91
N ASN A 135 2.80 13.09 16.79
CA ASN A 135 3.77 13.67 15.83
C ASN A 135 4.33 12.64 14.84
N PHE A 136 3.46 11.84 14.23
CA PHE A 136 3.85 10.85 13.23
C PHE A 136 3.26 11.17 11.86
N THR A 137 4.03 10.83 10.84
CA THR A 137 3.60 10.78 9.46
C THR A 137 3.41 9.32 9.06
N THR A 138 2.22 8.99 8.57
CA THR A 138 1.92 7.67 7.99
C THR A 138 1.76 7.80 6.49
N VAL A 139 2.46 6.94 5.75
CA VAL A 139 2.44 6.88 4.28
C VAL A 139 2.26 5.45 3.82
N GLU A 140 1.40 5.23 2.84
CA GLU A 140 1.22 3.92 2.21
C GLU A 140 2.43 3.56 1.34
N LEU A 141 2.97 2.35 1.52
CA LEU A 141 4.16 1.89 0.80
C LEU A 141 3.92 1.76 -0.70
N PHE A 142 2.70 1.42 -1.14
CA PHE A 142 2.37 1.31 -2.56
C PHE A 142 2.58 2.64 -3.30
N GLU A 143 2.06 3.74 -2.74
CA GLU A 143 2.26 5.08 -3.29
C GLU A 143 3.74 5.47 -3.26
N LEU A 144 4.38 5.23 -2.12
CA LEU A 144 5.78 5.61 -1.91
C LEU A 144 6.73 4.88 -2.86
N PHE A 145 6.51 3.58 -3.09
CA PHE A 145 7.40 2.75 -3.92
C PHE A 145 7.10 2.86 -5.42
N SER A 146 5.99 3.51 -5.80
CA SER A 146 5.75 3.94 -7.18
C SER A 146 6.71 5.05 -7.62
N LEU A 147 7.29 5.78 -6.66
CA LEU A 147 8.24 6.86 -6.92
C LEU A 147 9.63 6.30 -7.26
N LYS A 148 10.21 6.78 -8.35
CA LYS A 148 11.47 6.22 -8.91
C LYS A 148 12.75 6.69 -8.23
N THR A 149 12.69 7.68 -7.33
CA THR A 149 13.89 8.24 -6.69
C THR A 149 13.71 8.38 -5.19
N SER A 150 14.79 8.19 -4.44
CA SER A 150 14.83 8.43 -2.99
C SER A 150 14.45 9.88 -2.64
N GLY A 151 14.86 10.85 -3.47
CA GLY A 151 14.47 12.24 -3.33
C GLY A 151 12.95 12.43 -3.44
N ALA A 152 12.29 11.78 -4.40
CA ALA A 152 10.83 11.84 -4.56
C ALA A 152 10.13 11.23 -3.35
N MET A 153 10.58 10.05 -2.91
CA MET A 153 10.06 9.41 -1.69
C MET A 153 10.19 10.32 -0.47
N ARG A 154 11.35 10.96 -0.29
CA ARG A 154 11.57 11.86 0.84
C ARG A 154 10.70 13.11 0.78
N PHE A 155 10.58 13.74 -0.40
CA PHE A 155 9.64 14.85 -0.59
C PHE A 155 8.21 14.41 -0.28
N TYR A 156 7.81 13.21 -0.71
CA TYR A 156 6.46 12.69 -0.49
C TYR A 156 6.13 12.62 1.00
N ILE A 157 7.01 12.00 1.79
CA ILE A 157 6.83 11.86 3.25
C ILE A 157 6.89 13.23 3.91
N MET A 158 7.82 14.10 3.51
CA MET A 158 7.92 15.46 4.05
C MET A 158 6.64 16.26 3.81
N ILE A 159 6.13 16.30 2.58
CA ILE A 159 4.90 17.05 2.27
C ILE A 159 3.70 16.41 2.97
N LYS A 160 3.63 15.08 3.06
CA LYS A 160 2.59 14.40 3.84
C LYS A 160 2.60 14.82 5.30
N SER A 161 3.77 14.94 5.92
CA SER A 161 3.91 15.43 7.30
C SER A 161 3.36 16.85 7.46
N CYS A 162 3.56 17.71 6.46
CA CYS A 162 3.02 19.07 6.45
C CYS A 162 1.51 19.09 6.27
N ILE A 163 0.96 18.22 5.41
CA ILE A 163 -0.48 18.05 5.21
C ILE A 163 -1.14 17.61 6.52
N ASP A 164 -0.57 16.61 7.18
CA ASP A 164 -1.13 16.03 8.41
C ASP A 164 -1.09 17.04 9.57
N ALA A 165 -0.04 17.84 9.65
CA ALA A 165 0.08 18.91 10.63
C ALA A 165 -0.65 20.21 10.23
N GLY A 166 -1.10 20.35 8.98
CA GLY A 166 -1.72 21.59 8.47
C GLY A 166 -0.77 22.78 8.37
N ILE A 167 0.52 22.54 8.12
CA ILE A 167 1.57 23.57 8.11
C ILE A 167 2.29 23.70 6.76
N HIS A 168 3.17 24.68 6.66
CA HIS A 168 4.17 24.79 5.59
C HIS A 168 5.55 24.53 6.17
N PHE A 169 6.42 23.89 5.39
CA PHE A 169 7.80 23.68 5.80
C PHE A 169 8.64 24.84 5.28
N ARG A 170 9.16 25.68 6.17
CA ARG A 170 10.12 26.76 5.84
C ARG A 170 11.41 26.51 6.59
N ASP A 171 12.53 26.53 5.87
CA ASP A 171 13.86 26.42 6.47
C ASP A 171 14.92 27.06 5.55
N THR A 172 16.12 27.21 6.09
CA THR A 172 17.32 27.65 5.39
C THR A 172 17.72 26.68 4.29
N LEU A 173 18.37 27.19 3.23
CA LEU A 173 18.91 26.35 2.16
C LEU A 173 19.89 25.29 2.67
N ASP A 174 20.70 25.62 3.68
CA ASP A 174 21.63 24.66 4.28
C ASP A 174 20.90 23.49 4.91
N ASN A 175 19.90 23.76 5.75
CA ASN A 175 19.12 22.73 6.39
C ASN A 175 18.35 21.87 5.38
N ILE A 176 17.77 22.48 4.35
CA ILE A 176 17.06 21.74 3.30
C ILE A 176 18.03 20.81 2.56
N ARG A 177 19.21 21.29 2.16
CA ARG A 177 20.23 20.45 1.52
C ARG A 177 20.69 19.35 2.45
N GLY A 178 20.95 19.68 3.70
CA GLY A 178 21.32 18.74 4.75
C GLY A 178 20.29 17.67 5.01
N MET A 179 19.01 18.01 4.91
CA MET A 179 17.92 17.06 5.02
C MET A 179 18.02 16.04 3.88
N PHE A 180 18.20 16.45 2.62
CA PHE A 180 18.22 15.52 1.49
C PHE A 180 19.56 14.82 1.23
N PHE A 181 20.69 15.43 1.60
CA PHE A 181 22.03 14.97 1.23
C PHE A 181 22.99 14.77 2.43
N GLY A 182 22.56 15.11 3.64
CA GLY A 182 23.38 14.97 4.83
C GLY A 182 24.58 15.92 4.81
N LYS A 183 25.79 15.32 4.72
CA LYS A 183 27.07 16.03 4.57
C LYS A 183 27.60 15.99 3.13
N GLU A 184 26.88 15.38 2.19
CA GLU A 184 27.31 15.31 0.79
C GLU A 184 27.10 16.65 0.08
N GLU A 185 28.16 17.15 -0.54
CA GLU A 185 28.14 18.36 -1.35
C GLU A 185 27.53 18.05 -2.73
N LYS A 186 26.20 18.19 -2.82
CA LYS A 186 25.43 18.02 -4.06
C LYS A 186 24.67 19.29 -4.39
N TYR A 187 24.70 19.65 -5.67
CA TYR A 187 24.00 20.82 -6.18
C TYR A 187 24.39 22.12 -5.45
N GLU A 188 25.71 22.36 -5.33
CA GLU A 188 26.28 23.52 -4.61
C GLU A 188 25.69 24.85 -5.09
N GLU A 189 25.63 25.04 -6.41
CA GLU A 189 24.97 26.19 -7.01
C GLU A 189 23.45 26.10 -6.87
N TYR A 190 22.83 27.16 -6.35
CA TYR A 190 21.37 27.21 -6.19
C TYR A 190 20.62 27.00 -7.52
N LYS A 191 21.15 27.52 -8.64
CA LYS A 191 20.54 27.33 -9.96
C LYS A 191 20.46 25.85 -10.35
N VAL A 192 21.53 25.10 -10.07
CA VAL A 192 21.61 23.66 -10.33
C VAL A 192 20.70 22.89 -9.37
N PHE A 193 20.69 23.26 -8.08
CA PHE A 193 19.78 22.69 -7.08
C PHE A 193 18.31 22.89 -7.48
N LYS A 194 17.94 24.10 -7.90
CA LYS A 194 16.58 24.39 -8.35
C LYS A 194 16.19 23.56 -9.57
N ARG A 195 17.03 23.57 -10.62
CA ARG A 195 16.74 22.91 -11.89
C ARG A 195 16.70 21.39 -11.77
N ASP A 196 17.75 20.81 -11.19
CA ASP A 196 17.99 19.36 -11.26
C ASP A 196 17.41 18.61 -10.07
N PHE A 197 17.15 19.32 -8.96
CA PHE A 197 16.58 18.71 -7.76
C PHE A 197 15.16 19.21 -7.47
N LEU A 198 14.96 20.49 -7.15
CA LEU A 198 13.65 20.97 -6.68
C LEU A 198 12.55 20.79 -7.74
N LEU A 199 12.75 21.34 -8.94
CA LEU A 199 11.76 21.29 -10.03
C LEU A 199 11.53 19.86 -10.52
N ARG A 200 12.58 19.04 -10.56
CA ARG A 200 12.48 17.62 -10.93
C ARG A 200 11.54 16.86 -9.99
N HIS A 201 11.71 17.04 -8.67
CA HIS A 201 10.90 16.33 -7.68
C HIS A 201 9.52 16.95 -7.49
N GLN A 202 9.37 18.26 -7.68
CA GLN A 202 8.06 18.91 -7.76
C GLN A 202 7.22 18.28 -8.89
N LYS A 203 7.81 18.14 -10.08
CA LYS A 203 7.16 17.47 -11.23
C LYS A 203 6.84 16.00 -10.94
N ALA A 204 7.77 15.27 -10.30
CA ALA A 204 7.54 13.86 -9.97
C ALA A 204 6.35 13.63 -9.03
N LEU A 205 6.02 14.62 -8.19
CA LEU A 205 4.94 14.54 -7.21
C LEU A 205 3.64 15.24 -7.65
N GLU A 206 3.60 15.85 -8.85
CA GLU A 206 2.50 16.71 -9.29
C GLU A 206 1.13 16.02 -9.32
N ASN A 207 1.13 14.72 -9.63
CA ASN A 207 -0.07 13.89 -9.72
C ASN A 207 -0.29 13.02 -8.46
N THR A 208 0.37 13.37 -7.36
CA THR A 208 0.28 12.61 -6.11
C THR A 208 -0.48 13.40 -5.04
N LEU A 209 -0.89 12.72 -3.96
CA LEU A 209 -1.51 13.39 -2.81
C LEU A 209 -0.55 14.33 -2.08
N SER A 210 0.76 14.20 -2.32
CA SER A 210 1.82 15.03 -1.76
C SER A 210 2.37 16.05 -2.77
N ALA A 211 1.57 16.47 -3.75
CA ALA A 211 1.92 17.58 -4.64
C ALA A 211 2.18 18.88 -3.84
N PHE A 212 3.16 19.67 -4.28
CA PHE A 212 3.57 20.87 -3.57
C PHE A 212 4.04 21.99 -4.51
N GLU A 213 4.05 23.20 -3.98
CA GLU A 213 4.75 24.36 -4.53
C GLU A 213 5.84 24.81 -3.57
N PHE A 214 6.84 25.54 -4.08
CA PHE A 214 7.85 26.14 -3.23
C PHE A 214 8.09 27.61 -3.56
N GLU A 215 8.36 28.40 -2.52
CA GLU A 215 8.66 29.81 -2.60
C GLU A 215 10.10 30.08 -2.18
N GLU A 216 10.74 31.05 -2.85
CA GLU A 216 12.12 31.46 -2.60
C GLU A 216 12.14 32.74 -1.76
N HIS A 217 12.86 32.72 -0.64
CA HIS A 217 13.09 33.93 0.16
C HIS A 217 14.53 34.39 -0.02
N LYS A 218 14.69 35.66 -0.43
CA LYS A 218 15.98 36.22 -0.84
C LYS A 218 16.48 37.25 0.16
N LYS A 219 17.79 37.26 0.36
CA LYS A 219 18.54 38.36 1.01
C LYS A 219 19.40 39.02 -0.06
N GLY A 220 18.94 40.17 -0.56
CA GLY A 220 19.52 40.78 -1.76
C GLY A 220 19.28 39.91 -3.01
N LYS A 221 20.36 39.52 -3.70
CA LYS A 221 20.28 38.66 -4.90
C LYS A 221 20.32 37.16 -4.57
N THR A 222 20.65 36.79 -3.34
CA THR A 222 20.89 35.41 -2.93
C THR A 222 19.64 34.82 -2.28
N VAL A 223 19.21 33.64 -2.73
CA VAL A 223 18.17 32.85 -2.05
C VAL A 223 18.78 32.29 -0.76
N VAL A 224 18.10 32.46 0.38
CA VAL A 224 18.59 32.03 1.70
C VAL A 224 17.71 30.98 2.34
N GLU A 225 16.41 30.99 2.04
CA GLU A 225 15.42 30.06 2.59
C GLU A 225 14.43 29.64 1.50
N LEU A 226 13.81 28.48 1.69
CA LEU A 226 12.68 28.04 0.89
C LEU A 226 11.48 27.76 1.78
N THR A 227 10.30 27.91 1.22
CA THR A 227 9.05 27.46 1.86
C THR A 227 8.34 26.50 0.95
N PHE A 228 8.13 25.26 1.39
CA PHE A 228 7.35 24.25 0.71
C PHE A 228 5.91 24.28 1.22
N LYS A 229 4.98 24.42 0.28
CA LYS A 229 3.54 24.52 0.53
C LYS A 229 2.87 23.31 -0.08
N PRO A 230 2.26 22.42 0.73
CA PRO A 230 1.42 21.37 0.19
C PRO A 230 0.30 22.00 -0.65
N LEU A 231 0.08 21.46 -1.83
CA LEU A 231 -1.05 21.86 -2.63
C LEU A 231 -2.31 21.25 -2.03
N LYS A 232 -3.40 22.00 -2.06
CA LYS A 232 -4.73 21.44 -1.79
C LYS A 232 -4.92 20.20 -2.66
N LYS A 233 -5.39 19.11 -2.02
CA LYS A 233 -5.24 17.71 -2.45
C LYS A 233 -5.58 17.50 -3.93
N ALA A 234 -5.04 16.45 -4.55
CA ALA A 234 -5.50 16.01 -5.88
C ALA A 234 -7.04 15.83 -5.93
N SER A 235 -7.68 15.54 -4.80
CA SER A 235 -9.14 15.51 -4.68
C SER A 235 -9.85 16.84 -4.94
N ASP A 236 -9.15 17.96 -4.79
CA ASP A 236 -9.67 19.30 -5.09
C ASP A 236 -9.40 19.71 -6.56
N ARG A 237 -8.61 18.90 -7.29
CA ARG A 237 -8.26 19.09 -8.72
C ARG A 237 -8.86 18.02 -9.64
N TYR A 238 -9.33 16.92 -9.07
CA TYR A 238 -9.94 15.83 -9.81
C TYR A 238 -11.36 16.22 -10.22
N ASN A 239 -11.57 16.37 -11.52
CA ASN A 239 -12.88 16.61 -12.11
C ASN A 239 -13.57 15.27 -12.35
N LEU A 240 -14.64 15.00 -11.61
CA LEU A 240 -15.54 13.89 -11.92
C LEU A 240 -16.06 14.04 -13.36
N PRO A 241 -16.27 12.95 -14.11
CA PRO A 241 -17.00 13.00 -15.37
C PRO A 241 -18.33 13.75 -15.19
N THR A 242 -18.63 14.69 -16.08
CA THR A 242 -19.75 15.64 -15.92
C THR A 242 -21.10 14.96 -15.68
N LEU A 243 -21.31 13.78 -16.26
CA LEU A 243 -22.53 12.99 -16.07
C LEU A 243 -22.62 12.40 -14.65
N LEU A 244 -21.52 11.81 -14.17
CA LEU A 244 -21.42 11.21 -12.84
C LEU A 244 -21.58 12.27 -11.75
N GLU A 245 -20.97 13.43 -11.93
CA GLU A 245 -21.09 14.58 -11.02
C GLU A 245 -22.54 15.07 -10.90
N LYS A 246 -23.26 15.19 -12.03
CA LYS A 246 -24.68 15.59 -12.04
C LYS A 246 -25.56 14.58 -11.28
N GLN A 247 -25.31 13.29 -11.45
CA GLN A 247 -26.06 12.23 -10.75
C GLN A 247 -25.80 12.28 -9.25
N LEU A 248 -24.53 12.37 -8.82
CA LEU A 248 -24.17 12.50 -7.41
C LEU A 248 -24.79 13.73 -6.74
N LYS A 249 -24.81 14.88 -7.44
CA LYS A 249 -25.49 16.10 -6.98
C LYS A 249 -27.00 15.91 -6.84
N SER A 250 -27.64 15.22 -7.78
CA SER A 250 -29.10 14.98 -7.73
C SER A 250 -29.52 14.17 -6.50
N TYR A 251 -28.63 13.31 -5.99
CA TYR A 251 -28.82 12.52 -4.76
C TYR A 251 -28.20 13.16 -3.52
N ASN A 252 -27.71 14.40 -3.61
CA ASN A 252 -27.14 15.15 -2.50
C ASN A 252 -25.92 14.43 -1.84
N VAL A 253 -25.15 13.69 -2.63
CA VAL A 253 -23.94 12.96 -2.17
C VAL A 253 -22.77 13.93 -1.99
N ASN A 254 -21.98 13.72 -0.93
CA ASN A 254 -20.77 14.52 -0.67
C ASN A 254 -19.67 14.19 -1.71
N LEU A 255 -19.56 15.02 -2.74
CA LEU A 255 -18.61 14.85 -3.84
C LEU A 255 -17.15 14.79 -3.36
N ALA A 256 -16.77 15.63 -2.40
CA ALA A 256 -15.41 15.65 -1.89
C ALA A 256 -15.02 14.32 -1.24
N THR A 257 -15.97 13.59 -0.66
CA THR A 257 -15.70 12.26 -0.12
C THR A 257 -15.59 11.22 -1.21
N VAL A 258 -16.46 11.25 -2.22
CA VAL A 258 -16.38 10.34 -3.39
C VAL A 258 -15.07 10.52 -4.13
N VAL A 259 -14.68 11.77 -4.40
CA VAL A 259 -13.41 12.07 -5.05
C VAL A 259 -12.22 11.60 -4.20
N LYS A 260 -12.27 11.74 -2.87
CA LYS A 260 -11.23 11.17 -1.99
C LYS A 260 -11.13 9.65 -2.14
N LEU A 261 -12.26 8.93 -2.20
CA LEU A 261 -12.26 7.48 -2.38
C LEU A 261 -11.67 7.07 -3.74
N ILE A 262 -12.01 7.80 -4.82
CA ILE A 262 -11.48 7.54 -6.17
C ILE A 262 -9.98 7.86 -6.24
N THR A 263 -9.58 9.05 -5.77
CA THR A 263 -8.18 9.49 -5.82
C THR A 263 -7.26 8.69 -4.90
N ALA A 264 -7.79 8.08 -3.83
CA ALA A 264 -7.08 7.11 -3.00
C ALA A 264 -7.08 5.68 -3.58
N ASN A 265 -7.60 5.49 -4.79
CA ASN A 265 -7.76 4.19 -5.46
C ASN A 265 -8.55 3.16 -4.62
N GLU A 266 -9.41 3.64 -3.70
CA GLU A 266 -10.27 2.78 -2.90
C GLU A 266 -11.49 2.32 -3.71
N VAL A 267 -11.98 3.13 -4.65
CA VAL A 267 -13.10 2.81 -5.55
C VAL A 267 -12.82 3.31 -6.97
N GLU A 268 -13.30 2.58 -7.97
CA GLU A 268 -13.24 2.97 -9.38
C GLU A 268 -14.44 3.84 -9.77
N GLU A 269 -14.30 4.68 -10.81
CA GLU A 269 -15.40 5.53 -11.30
C GLU A 269 -16.61 4.70 -11.75
N GLU A 270 -16.33 3.58 -12.40
CA GLU A 270 -17.29 2.61 -12.90
C GLU A 270 -18.08 1.96 -11.76
N TYR A 271 -17.40 1.67 -10.64
CA TYR A 271 -18.06 1.16 -9.44
C TYR A 271 -18.98 2.22 -8.82
N VAL A 272 -18.55 3.49 -8.77
CA VAL A 272 -19.40 4.58 -8.29
C VAL A 272 -20.66 4.72 -9.16
N ALA A 273 -20.50 4.67 -10.48
CA ALA A 273 -21.62 4.69 -11.42
C ALA A 273 -22.56 3.48 -11.23
N PHE A 274 -22.00 2.29 -10.99
CA PHE A 274 -22.76 1.08 -10.70
C PHE A 274 -23.61 1.22 -9.43
N VAL A 275 -23.02 1.69 -8.32
CA VAL A 275 -23.75 1.90 -7.06
C VAL A 275 -24.91 2.87 -7.24
N LEU A 276 -24.73 3.95 -8.00
CA LEU A 276 -25.81 4.91 -8.29
C LEU A 276 -26.95 4.27 -9.07
N LYS A 277 -26.64 3.49 -10.11
CA LYS A 277 -27.65 2.80 -10.92
C LYS A 277 -28.43 1.77 -10.10
N HIS A 278 -27.72 0.97 -9.29
CA HIS A 278 -28.32 -0.08 -8.48
C HIS A 278 -29.23 0.50 -7.37
N THR A 279 -28.73 1.52 -6.66
CA THR A 279 -29.50 2.20 -5.61
C THR A 279 -30.73 2.92 -6.15
N ALA A 280 -30.66 3.52 -7.34
CA ALA A 280 -31.83 4.12 -8.00
C ALA A 280 -32.90 3.07 -8.33
N ALA A 281 -32.51 1.93 -8.91
CA ALA A 281 -33.43 0.85 -9.28
C ALA A 281 -34.14 0.22 -8.05
N GLU A 282 -33.41 0.04 -6.94
CA GLU A 282 -33.97 -0.45 -5.68
C GLU A 282 -35.05 0.48 -5.12
N ASN A 283 -34.84 1.80 -5.20
CA ASN A 283 -35.80 2.77 -4.69
C ASN A 283 -37.05 2.86 -5.58
N SER A 284 -36.90 2.77 -6.90
CA SER A 284 -38.04 2.70 -7.82
C SER A 284 -38.90 1.46 -7.58
N SER A 285 -38.28 0.33 -7.21
CA SER A 285 -38.99 -0.93 -6.97
C SER A 285 -39.76 -0.96 -5.64
N LYS A 286 -39.34 -0.17 -4.64
CA LYS A 286 -39.91 -0.19 -3.28
C LYS A 286 -41.17 0.66 -3.06
N LYS A 287 -41.75 1.31 -4.09
CA LYS A 287 -42.94 2.21 -3.99
C LYS A 287 -42.88 3.18 -2.79
N SER A 288 -41.67 3.57 -2.38
CA SER A 288 -41.46 4.49 -1.26
C SER A 288 -41.20 5.87 -1.83
N ASN A 289 -42.04 6.85 -1.50
CA ASN A 289 -41.86 8.26 -1.87
C ASN A 289 -40.66 8.94 -1.16
N LYS A 290 -39.80 8.18 -0.48
CA LYS A 290 -38.65 8.73 0.26
C LYS A 290 -37.49 8.98 -0.70
N LYS A 291 -37.07 10.25 -0.78
CA LYS A 291 -35.92 10.70 -1.58
C LYS A 291 -34.66 9.91 -1.16
N LEU A 292 -33.90 9.40 -2.13
CA LEU A 292 -32.61 8.74 -1.86
C LEU A 292 -31.72 9.65 -1.01
N ASP A 293 -31.19 9.10 0.09
CA ASP A 293 -30.26 9.81 0.97
C ASP A 293 -28.82 9.65 0.45
N GLY A 294 -28.13 10.77 0.27
CA GLY A 294 -26.72 10.79 -0.14
C GLY A 294 -25.79 10.12 0.87
N GLY A 295 -26.15 10.11 2.16
CA GLY A 295 -25.43 9.38 3.21
C GLY A 295 -25.44 7.87 2.98
N TYR A 296 -26.57 7.33 2.50
CA TYR A 296 -26.72 5.91 2.20
C TYR A 296 -25.82 5.44 1.07
N ILE A 297 -25.78 6.21 -0.03
CA ILE A 297 -24.89 5.94 -1.18
C ILE A 297 -23.43 5.96 -0.71
N LEU A 298 -23.06 6.96 0.11
CA LEU A 298 -21.70 7.11 0.58
C LEU A 298 -21.24 5.94 1.47
N ASN A 299 -22.12 5.43 2.33
CA ASN A 299 -21.82 4.25 3.13
C ASN A 299 -21.57 3.03 2.24
N ARG A 300 -22.41 2.80 1.22
CA ARG A 300 -22.22 1.69 0.27
C ARG A 300 -20.90 1.76 -0.51
N LEU A 301 -20.42 2.96 -0.79
CA LEU A 301 -19.12 3.15 -1.43
C LEU A 301 -17.96 2.83 -0.47
N LYS A 302 -18.07 3.21 0.80
CA LYS A 302 -17.04 2.99 1.83
C LYS A 302 -16.96 1.54 2.28
N ASP A 303 -18.11 0.92 2.55
CA ASP A 303 -18.19 -0.47 3.02
C ASP A 303 -18.07 -1.49 1.87
N LYS A 304 -18.11 -1.02 0.61
CA LYS A 304 -18.05 -1.85 -0.60
C LYS A 304 -19.12 -2.94 -0.65
N SER A 305 -20.27 -2.71 -0.02
CA SER A 305 -21.38 -3.67 0.08
C SER A 305 -21.93 -4.16 -1.26
N LEU A 306 -21.81 -3.38 -2.33
CA LEU A 306 -22.22 -3.77 -3.69
C LEU A 306 -21.05 -4.18 -4.59
N TYR A 307 -19.83 -4.27 -4.07
CA TYR A 307 -18.66 -4.50 -4.90
C TYR A 307 -18.68 -5.89 -5.54
N GLN A 308 -19.14 -6.91 -4.81
CA GLN A 308 -19.32 -8.24 -5.39
C GLN A 308 -20.34 -8.22 -6.54
N ALA A 309 -21.49 -7.58 -6.34
CA ALA A 309 -22.51 -7.43 -7.40
C ALA A 309 -21.99 -6.63 -8.60
N TYR A 310 -21.11 -5.65 -8.38
CA TYR A 310 -20.41 -4.93 -9.45
C TYR A 310 -19.48 -5.87 -10.22
N LEU A 311 -18.64 -6.63 -9.53
CA LEU A 311 -17.75 -7.62 -10.15
C LEU A 311 -18.55 -8.64 -10.96
N ASP A 312 -19.67 -9.13 -10.43
CA ASP A 312 -20.56 -10.08 -11.11
C ASP A 312 -21.24 -9.44 -12.34
N SER A 313 -21.53 -8.13 -12.31
CA SER A 313 -22.08 -7.40 -13.44
C SER A 313 -21.07 -7.16 -14.56
N VAL A 314 -19.78 -7.10 -14.21
CA VAL A 314 -18.66 -6.90 -15.14
C VAL A 314 -18.11 -8.25 -15.62
N ASN A 315 -18.23 -9.30 -14.82
CA ASN A 315 -17.82 -10.69 -15.11
C ASN A 315 -18.92 -11.66 -14.65
N PRO A 316 -19.91 -11.99 -15.50
CA PRO A 316 -21.05 -12.80 -15.09
C PRO A 316 -20.68 -14.29 -14.97
N SER A 317 -20.12 -14.70 -13.83
CA SER A 317 -20.16 -16.09 -13.33
C SER A 317 -19.58 -16.24 -11.91
N LEU A 318 -20.47 -16.28 -10.90
CA LEU A 318 -20.66 -17.35 -9.87
C LEU A 318 -21.25 -16.77 -8.56
N PRO A 319 -22.56 -16.94 -8.28
CA PRO A 319 -23.14 -16.62 -6.97
C PRO A 319 -22.83 -17.71 -5.94
N MET A 320 -22.41 -17.27 -4.76
CA MET A 320 -22.38 -18.08 -3.53
C MET A 320 -23.82 -18.28 -3.02
N ALA A 321 -24.16 -19.51 -2.60
CA ALA A 321 -25.44 -19.79 -1.95
C ALA A 321 -25.36 -19.49 -0.45
N GLU A 322 -26.24 -18.60 0.02
CA GLU A 322 -26.64 -18.47 1.43
C GLU A 322 -27.47 -19.69 1.87
N GLU A 323 -27.34 -20.06 3.13
CA GLU A 323 -28.11 -21.08 3.82
C GLU A 323 -29.60 -20.70 3.94
N VAL A 324 -30.51 -21.61 3.57
CA VAL A 324 -31.88 -21.64 4.13
C VAL A 324 -32.36 -23.09 4.27
N GLU A 325 -32.84 -23.41 5.47
CA GLU A 325 -33.51 -24.66 5.87
C GLU A 325 -34.81 -25.00 5.10
N PRO A 326 -35.32 -26.25 5.19
CA PRO A 326 -36.08 -26.89 4.11
C PRO A 326 -37.61 -26.77 4.25
N ALA A 327 -38.31 -26.59 3.13
CA ALA A 327 -39.74 -26.90 3.05
C ALA A 327 -40.22 -27.32 1.63
N THR A 328 -40.48 -28.62 1.50
CA THR A 328 -41.61 -29.27 0.80
C THR A 328 -42.00 -28.90 -0.66
N LYS A 329 -41.70 -29.87 -1.55
CA LYS A 329 -42.38 -30.33 -2.79
C LYS A 329 -43.74 -29.71 -3.16
N LYS A 330 -43.91 -29.27 -4.43
CA LYS A 330 -44.60 -30.03 -5.53
C LYS A 330 -44.84 -29.22 -6.84
N LYS A 331 -44.53 -29.91 -7.95
CA LYS A 331 -45.23 -30.07 -9.25
C LYS A 331 -45.23 -28.96 -10.33
N ASN A 332 -44.39 -29.22 -11.36
CA ASN A 332 -44.65 -29.40 -12.81
C ASN A 332 -45.70 -28.52 -13.52
N SER A 333 -45.33 -27.87 -14.65
CA SER A 333 -45.22 -28.48 -16.00
C SER A 333 -44.91 -27.47 -17.14
N ARG A 334 -43.96 -27.86 -18.03
CA ARG A 334 -43.78 -27.70 -19.52
C ARG A 334 -44.24 -26.38 -20.20
N GLN A 335 -43.48 -25.75 -21.12
CA GLN A 335 -42.96 -26.31 -22.38
C GLN A 335 -41.97 -25.37 -23.15
N ALA A 336 -40.89 -25.96 -23.70
CA ALA A 336 -40.11 -25.71 -24.94
C ALA A 336 -39.40 -24.36 -25.27
N SER A 337 -38.05 -24.38 -25.27
CA SER A 337 -37.13 -24.04 -26.40
C SER A 337 -35.66 -24.31 -25.97
N SER A 338 -34.78 -24.77 -26.87
CA SER A 338 -33.38 -25.17 -26.60
C SER A 338 -32.42 -23.98 -26.38
N PRO A 339 -31.42 -24.05 -25.45
CA PRO A 339 -29.98 -23.99 -25.83
C PRO A 339 -28.97 -24.72 -24.87
N THR A 340 -27.67 -24.75 -25.22
CA THR A 340 -26.43 -25.21 -24.52
C THR A 340 -26.22 -24.63 -23.08
N PRO A 341 -25.12 -24.88 -22.29
CA PRO A 341 -24.31 -26.07 -21.90
C PRO A 341 -24.30 -26.30 -20.35
N SER A 342 -23.85 -27.45 -19.82
CA SER A 342 -23.61 -27.62 -18.37
C SER A 342 -22.12 -27.51 -18.04
N ALA A 343 -21.70 -26.43 -17.38
CA ALA A 343 -20.32 -26.24 -16.92
C ALA A 343 -20.03 -27.19 -15.76
N THR A 344 -19.15 -28.16 -15.98
CA THR A 344 -18.74 -29.12 -14.95
C THR A 344 -17.46 -28.60 -14.27
N ILE A 345 -17.52 -28.29 -12.98
CA ILE A 345 -16.33 -27.86 -12.22
C ILE A 345 -15.42 -29.09 -12.08
N THR A 346 -14.19 -28.98 -12.56
CA THR A 346 -13.22 -30.09 -12.60
C THR A 346 -11.90 -29.67 -11.97
N TYR A 347 -11.46 -30.38 -10.93
CA TYR A 347 -10.10 -30.26 -10.38
C TYR A 347 -9.24 -31.41 -10.87
N LYS A 348 -8.03 -31.09 -11.33
CA LYS A 348 -7.02 -32.08 -11.71
C LYS A 348 -6.28 -32.57 -10.48
N GLU A 349 -5.83 -33.82 -10.49
CA GLU A 349 -5.04 -34.43 -9.41
C GLU A 349 -3.90 -33.53 -8.89
N GLN A 350 -3.14 -32.88 -9.78
CA GLN A 350 -2.04 -31.99 -9.39
C GLN A 350 -2.51 -30.75 -8.60
N GLU A 351 -3.69 -30.22 -8.91
CA GLU A 351 -4.27 -29.08 -8.21
C GLU A 351 -4.74 -29.51 -6.81
N VAL A 352 -5.36 -30.69 -6.71
CA VAL A 352 -5.79 -31.28 -5.42
C VAL A 352 -4.59 -31.56 -4.52
N LEU A 353 -3.49 -32.10 -5.08
CA LEU A 353 -2.23 -32.31 -4.35
C LEU A 353 -1.62 -31.00 -3.84
N LEU A 354 -1.67 -29.93 -4.63
CA LEU A 354 -1.15 -28.62 -4.22
C LEU A 354 -1.98 -28.04 -3.05
N MET A 355 -3.30 -28.17 -3.12
CA MET A 355 -4.22 -27.74 -2.06
C MET A 355 -4.02 -28.55 -0.77
N TYR A 356 -3.80 -29.86 -0.89
CA TYR A 356 -3.47 -30.72 0.24
C TYR A 356 -2.16 -30.31 0.92
N GLN A 357 -1.09 -30.09 0.14
CA GLN A 357 0.20 -29.64 0.69
C GLN A 357 0.12 -28.27 1.38
N ASP A 358 -0.73 -27.37 0.88
CA ASP A 358 -0.97 -26.08 1.53
C ASP A 358 -1.76 -26.25 2.84
N ALA A 359 -2.73 -27.16 2.87
CA ALA A 359 -3.49 -27.49 4.09
C ALA A 359 -2.59 -28.08 5.19
N GLN A 360 -1.66 -28.99 4.84
CA GLN A 360 -0.69 -29.54 5.79
C GLN A 360 0.22 -28.45 6.37
N LYS A 361 0.64 -27.47 5.54
CA LYS A 361 1.56 -26.41 5.95
C LYS A 361 0.89 -25.28 6.75
N ARG A 362 -0.32 -24.88 6.39
CA ARG A 362 -0.98 -23.69 6.98
C ARG A 362 -1.90 -24.01 8.14
N ARG A 363 -2.53 -25.19 8.14
CA ARG A 363 -3.55 -25.56 9.13
C ARG A 363 -3.11 -26.70 10.06
N GLY A 364 -1.89 -27.23 9.89
CA GLY A 364 -1.45 -28.42 10.64
C GLY A 364 -2.29 -29.65 10.32
N TYR A 365 -2.87 -29.73 9.11
CA TYR A 365 -3.71 -30.84 8.70
C TYR A 365 -2.87 -32.13 8.61
N ALA A 366 -3.15 -33.08 9.49
CA ALA A 366 -2.32 -34.29 9.69
C ALA A 366 -2.86 -35.54 8.98
N HIS A 367 -4.05 -35.46 8.39
CA HIS A 367 -4.71 -36.57 7.69
C HIS A 367 -4.11 -36.80 6.30
N ASP A 368 -4.29 -38.00 5.76
CA ASP A 368 -3.80 -38.36 4.42
C ASP A 368 -4.62 -37.70 3.30
N LEU A 369 -4.14 -37.85 2.06
CA LEU A 369 -4.77 -37.23 0.88
C LEU A 369 -6.19 -37.76 0.63
N GLU A 370 -6.47 -39.03 0.95
CA GLU A 370 -7.80 -39.61 0.73
C GLU A 370 -8.82 -39.00 1.70
N GLN A 371 -8.45 -38.87 2.98
CA GLN A 371 -9.27 -38.19 3.98
C GLN A 371 -9.46 -36.71 3.63
N TYR A 372 -8.42 -36.03 3.14
CA TYR A 372 -8.53 -34.66 2.65
C TYR A 372 -9.52 -34.53 1.48
N MET A 373 -9.46 -35.46 0.52
CA MET A 373 -10.37 -35.47 -0.62
C MET A 373 -11.81 -35.72 -0.19
N GLU A 374 -12.02 -36.64 0.76
CA GLU A 374 -13.33 -36.94 1.32
C GLU A 374 -13.93 -35.69 1.99
N GLU A 375 -13.17 -35.04 2.88
CA GLU A 375 -13.63 -33.91 3.68
C GLU A 375 -13.86 -32.63 2.85
N ILE A 376 -13.00 -32.36 1.87
CA ILE A 376 -13.00 -31.07 1.17
C ILE A 376 -13.77 -31.15 -0.15
N PHE A 377 -13.77 -32.30 -0.83
CA PHE A 377 -14.35 -32.40 -2.16
C PHE A 377 -15.54 -33.37 -2.21
N LEU A 378 -15.37 -34.62 -1.78
CA LEU A 378 -16.43 -35.63 -1.95
C LEU A 378 -17.64 -35.31 -1.07
N SER A 379 -17.43 -34.85 0.18
CA SER A 379 -18.49 -34.32 1.06
C SER A 379 -19.25 -33.15 0.43
N ASN A 380 -18.57 -32.37 -0.41
CA ASN A 380 -19.10 -31.22 -1.12
C ASN A 380 -19.67 -31.59 -2.50
N GLY A 381 -19.94 -32.87 -2.76
CA GLY A 381 -20.64 -33.34 -3.96
C GLY A 381 -19.77 -33.42 -5.21
N PHE A 382 -18.44 -33.41 -5.07
CA PHE A 382 -17.54 -33.80 -6.16
C PHE A 382 -17.50 -35.33 -6.29
N ILE A 383 -17.32 -35.82 -7.50
CA ILE A 383 -17.17 -37.24 -7.80
C ILE A 383 -15.75 -37.44 -8.36
N LYS A 384 -15.04 -38.43 -7.82
CA LYS A 384 -13.74 -38.84 -8.35
C LYS A 384 -13.93 -39.67 -9.62
N VAL A 385 -13.47 -39.14 -10.74
CA VAL A 385 -13.44 -39.83 -12.04
C VAL A 385 -12.00 -40.21 -12.34
N LEU A 386 -11.76 -41.46 -12.69
CA LEU A 386 -10.44 -41.96 -13.08
C LEU A 386 -10.29 -41.87 -14.60
N ASP A 387 -9.17 -41.32 -15.05
CA ASP A 387 -8.75 -41.31 -16.44
C ASP A 387 -7.30 -41.81 -16.54
N GLY A 388 -7.15 -43.07 -16.93
CA GLY A 388 -5.87 -43.76 -16.95
C GLY A 388 -5.25 -43.86 -15.55
N LYS A 389 -4.09 -43.22 -15.35
CA LYS A 389 -3.38 -43.18 -14.06
C LYS A 389 -3.69 -41.93 -13.22
N GLN A 390 -4.47 -41.01 -13.75
CA GLN A 390 -4.81 -39.76 -13.09
C GLN A 390 -6.27 -39.75 -12.66
N PHE A 391 -6.59 -38.93 -11.67
CA PHE A 391 -7.97 -38.68 -11.28
C PHE A 391 -8.36 -37.21 -11.44
N TYR A 392 -9.65 -37.01 -11.66
CA TYR A 392 -10.30 -35.72 -11.69
C TYR A 392 -11.41 -35.70 -10.64
N LEU A 393 -11.60 -34.57 -9.98
CA LEU A 393 -12.75 -34.33 -9.11
C LEU A 393 -13.74 -33.45 -9.87
N VAL A 394 -14.88 -34.02 -10.18
CA VAL A 394 -15.85 -33.47 -11.12
C VAL A 394 -17.15 -33.21 -10.35
N LYS A 395 -17.66 -31.98 -10.40
CA LYS A 395 -18.96 -31.61 -9.83
C LYS A 395 -19.84 -31.07 -10.92
N SER A 396 -20.89 -31.82 -11.24
CA SER A 396 -21.99 -31.37 -12.08
C SER A 396 -22.89 -30.43 -11.26
N ASN A 397 -23.21 -29.26 -11.82
CA ASN A 397 -24.10 -28.26 -11.20
C ASN A 397 -25.50 -28.80 -10.91
#